data_AF-W1IP77-F1
#
_entry.id   AF-W1IP77-F1
#
_cell.length_a   1.000
_cell.length_b   1.000
_cell.length_c   1.000
_cell.angle_alpha   90.00
_cell.angle_beta   90.00
_cell.angle_gamma   90.00
#
_symmetry.space_group_name_H-M   'P 1'
#
loop_
_entity.id
_entity.type
_entity.pdbx_description
1 polymer ?
#
loop_
_entity_poly.entity_id
_entity_poly.type
_entity_poly.pdbx_seq_one_letter_code
_entity_poly.pdbx_strand_id
1 'polypeptide(L)' 'MEQSGLTVKDLEPAIGKSNRVYEALNSALNVISEIITAITQKTLKPINSYINNQI' A
#
# COMPACT_ATOMS: atom_id res chain seq x y z
N MET A 1 -0.52 -6.25 17.59
CA MET A 1 0.40 -5.19 17.09
C MET A 1 -0.34 -3.88 17.29
N GLU A 2 0.16 -3.01 18.16
CA GLU A 2 -0.34 -1.64 18.25
C GLU A 2 0.05 -0.95 16.94
N GLN A 3 -0.90 -0.86 16.01
CA GLN A 3 -0.69 -0.09 14.79
C GLN A 3 -0.75 1.38 15.18
N SER A 4 0.42 1.97 15.45
CA SER A 4 0.59 3.42 15.55
C SER A 4 0.36 4.03 14.17
N GLY A 5 -0.91 4.30 13.84
CA GLY A 5 -1.31 4.86 12.56
C GLY A 5 -2.82 4.92 12.38
N LEU A 6 -3.24 5.62 11.33
CA LEU A 6 -4.63 5.80 10.96
C LEU A 6 -5.26 4.43 10.66
N THR A 7 -6.24 4.04 11.47
CA THR A 7 -6.89 2.74 11.36
C THR A 7 -8.08 2.79 10.40
N VAL A 8 -8.58 1.62 10.02
CA VAL A 8 -9.81 1.51 9.22
C VAL A 8 -10.99 2.22 9.89
N LYS A 9 -11.07 2.19 11.23
CA LYS A 9 -12.10 2.90 12.00
C LYS A 9 -11.98 4.41 11.92
N ASP A 10 -10.75 4.92 11.79
CA ASP A 10 -10.51 6.36 11.63
C ASP A 10 -10.86 6.85 10.22
N LEU A 11 -10.79 5.95 9.23
CA LEU A 11 -11.11 6.21 7.82
C LEU A 11 -12.58 5.97 7.46
N GLU A 12 -13.29 5.19 8.27
CA GLU A 12 -14.69 4.85 8.05
C GLU A 12 -15.61 6.07 7.99
N PRO A 13 -15.45 7.14 8.80
CA PRO A 13 -16.28 8.34 8.69
C PRO A 13 -16.14 9.06 7.35
N ALA A 14 -14.95 9.01 6.72
CA ALA A 14 -14.68 9.67 5.45
C ALA A 14 -15.15 8.85 4.24
N ILE A 15 -15.03 7.51 4.31
CA ILE A 15 -15.36 6.60 3.19
C ILE A 15 -16.74 5.94 3.34
N GLY A 16 -17.30 5.98 4.55
CA GLY A 16 -18.65 5.57 4.93
C GLY A 16 -18.81 4.10 5.32
N LYS A 17 -17.98 3.18 4.83
CA LYS A 17 -18.03 1.74 5.17
C LYS A 17 -16.64 1.13 5.26
N SER A 18 -16.39 0.27 6.23
CA SER A 18 -15.08 -0.37 6.44
C SER A 18 -14.63 -1.19 5.22
N ASN A 19 -15.52 -1.95 4.57
CA ASN A 19 -15.18 -2.70 3.35
C ASN A 19 -14.67 -1.79 2.23
N ARG A 20 -15.25 -0.60 2.07
CA ARG A 20 -14.81 0.37 1.07
C ARG A 20 -13.45 0.99 1.41
N VAL A 21 -13.12 1.11 2.70
CA VAL A 21 -11.77 1.50 3.13
C VAL A 21 -10.76 0.43 2.70
N TYR A 22 -11.07 -0.85 2.91
CA TYR A 22 -10.21 -1.94 2.42
C TYR A 22 -10.08 -1.94 0.90
N GLU A 23 -11.18 -1.75 0.16
CA GLU A 23 -11.15 -1.67 -1.30
C GLU A 23 -10.29 -0.50 -1.81
N ALA A 24 -10.43 0.68 -1.20
CA ALA A 24 -9.65 1.86 -1.56
C ALA A 24 -8.15 1.65 -1.27
N LEU A 25 -7.80 1.09 -0.11
CA LEU A 25 -6.43 0.76 0.23
C LEU A 25 -5.86 -0.31 -0.69
N ASN A 26 -6.64 -1.35 -1.01
CA ASN A 26 -6.23 -2.42 -1.90
C ASN A 26 -6.03 -1.92 -3.34
N SER A 27 -6.87 -1.00 -3.80
CA SER A 27 -6.70 -0.35 -5.11
C SER A 27 -5.42 0.47 -5.16
N ALA A 28 -5.11 1.25 -4.11
CA ALA A 28 -3.86 1.99 -4.02
C ALA A 28 -2.63 1.06 -4.00
N LEU A 29 -2.70 -0.06 -3.25
CA LEU A 29 -1.65 -1.07 -3.23
C LEU A 29 -1.46 -1.73 -4.60
N ASN A 30 -2.53 -1.99 -5.35
CA ASN A 30 -2.43 -2.52 -6.71
C ASN A 30 -1.68 -1.56 -7.64
N VAL A 31 -2.03 -0.26 -7.60
CA VAL A 31 -1.34 0.76 -8.39
C VAL A 31 0.14 0.84 -8.02
N ILE A 32 0.47 0.83 -6.72
CA ILE A 32 1.86 0.83 -6.25
C ILE A 32 2.60 -0.41 -6.75
N SER A 33 1.97 -1.59 -6.74
CA SER A 33 2.54 -2.84 -7.24
C SER A 33 2.86 -2.77 -8.74
N GLU A 34 1.94 -2.22 -9.54
CA GLU A 34 2.13 -2.01 -10.98
C GLU A 34 3.29 -1.05 -11.27
N ILE A 35 3.38 0.05 -10.51
CA ILE A 35 4.48 1.01 -10.62
C ILE A 35 5.83 0.36 -10.27
N ILE A 36 5.89 -0.38 -9.15
CA ILE A 36 7.11 -1.08 -8.73
C ILE A 36 7.53 -2.09 -9.80
N THR A 37 6.58 -2.83 -10.36
CA THR A 37 6.82 -3.80 -11.43
C THR A 37 7.40 -3.12 -12.67
N ALA A 38 6.81 -2.01 -13.10
CA ALA A 38 7.29 -1.22 -14.24
C ALA A 38 8.70 -0.65 -13.98
N ILE A 39 8.98 -0.16 -12.77
CA ILE A 39 10.30 0.34 -12.38
C ILE A 39 11.32 -0.80 -12.42
N THR A 40 11.05 -1.95 -11.82
CA THR A 40 11.96 -3.10 -11.80
C THR A 40 12.26 -3.62 -13.20
N GLN A 41 11.26 -3.69 -14.08
CA GLN A 41 11.47 -4.08 -15.48
C GLN A 41 12.40 -3.10 -16.21
N LYS A 42 12.25 -1.79 -15.96
CA LYS A 42 13.07 -0.75 -16.59
C LYS A 42 14.50 -0.69 -16.04
N THR A 43 14.70 -1.01 -14.76
CA THR A 43 16.01 -0.86 -14.09
C THR A 43 16.80 -2.17 -13.96
N LEU A 44 16.22 -3.31 -14.36
CA LEU A 44 16.78 -4.66 -14.14
C LEU A 44 17.14 -4.96 -12.67
N LYS A 45 16.64 -4.16 -11.71
CA LYS A 45 16.97 -4.27 -10.29
C LYS A 45 15.78 -4.87 -9.54
N PRO A 46 15.96 -5.97 -8.80
CA PRO A 46 14.85 -6.67 -8.15
C PRO A 46 14.23 -5.83 -7.03
N ILE A 47 12.91 -5.94 -6.86
CA ILE A 47 12.10 -5.19 -5.88
C ILE A 47 12.69 -5.27 -4.46
N ASN A 48 13.15 -6.45 -4.05
CA ASN A 48 13.72 -6.69 -2.70
C ASN A 48 14.92 -5.78 -2.38
N SER A 49 15.59 -5.23 -3.40
CA SER A 49 16.70 -4.30 -3.22
C SER A 49 16.28 -2.86 -2.86
N TYR A 50 14.98 -2.56 -2.84
CA TYR A 50 14.40 -1.26 -2.48
C TYR A 50 13.67 -1.28 -1.13
N ILE A 51 13.47 -2.46 -0.53
CA ILE A 51 12.72 -2.66 0.73
C ILE A 51 13.67 -2.63 1.96
N ASN A 52 15.00 -2.66 1.75
CA ASN A 52 16.02 -2.78 2.79
C ASN A 52 16.29 -1.51 3.65
N ASN A 53 15.29 -0.69 3.99
CA ASN A 53 15.49 0.48 4.88
C ASN A 53 14.29 0.77 5.81
N GLN A 54 13.50 -0.22 6.21
CA GLN A 54 12.34 -0.02 7.11
C GLN A 54 12.24 -1.06 8.25
N ILE A 55 13.38 -1.56 8.75
CA ILE A 55 13.43 -2.26 10.05
C ILE A 55 14.66 -1.79 10.81
#